data_AF-A0A2L2YZH8-F1
#
_entry.id   AF-A0A2L2YZH8-F1
#
_cell.length_a   1.000
_cell.length_b   1.000
_cell.length_c   1.000
_cell.angle_alpha   90.00
_cell.angle_beta   90.00
_cell.angle_gamma   90.00
#
_symmetry.space_group_name_H-M   'P 1'
#
loop_
_entity.id
_entity.type
_entity.pdbx_description
1 polymer ?
#
loop_
_entity_poly.entity_id
_entity_poly.type
_entity_poly.pdbx_seq_one_letter_code
_entity_poly.pdbx_strand_id
1 'polypeptide(L)' 'AIKSFKPYKSPGMDNIIPMMLIQGVNTLAPILCRIFRSCIAFGYIPLSWRNTRVIFIPKPGKENYFEAKSFRP' A
#
# COMPACT_ATOMS: atom_id res chain seq x y z
N ALA A 1 -13.74 -1.20 -7.65
CA ALA A 1 -12.45 -0.82 -7.03
C ALA A 1 -11.88 -1.97 -6.19
N ILE A 2 -12.29 -2.20 -4.93
CA ILE A 2 -11.61 -3.19 -4.05
C ILE A 2 -11.55 -4.61 -4.64
N LYS A 3 -12.63 -5.08 -5.27
CA LYS A 3 -12.70 -6.42 -5.88
C LYS A 3 -11.74 -6.64 -7.07
N SER A 4 -11.14 -5.58 -7.64
CA SER A 4 -10.19 -5.71 -8.76
C SER A 4 -8.73 -5.84 -8.32
N PHE A 5 -8.45 -5.88 -7.02
CA PHE A 5 -7.08 -6.06 -6.52
C PHE A 5 -6.59 -7.50 -6.76
N LYS A 6 -5.28 -7.64 -7.00
CA LYS A 6 -4.61 -8.95 -6.96
C LYS A 6 -4.53 -9.39 -5.49
N PRO A 7 -5.16 -10.51 -5.07
CA PRO A 7 -5.42 -10.79 -3.65
C PRO A 7 -4.18 -10.86 -2.76
N TYR A 8 -3.08 -11.40 -3.28
CA TYR A 8 -1.87 -11.73 -2.51
C TYR A 8 -0.68 -10.84 -2.86
N LYS A 9 -0.94 -9.57 -3.22
CA LYS A 9 0.13 -8.59 -3.27
C LYS A 9 0.60 -8.24 -1.85
N SER A 10 1.88 -7.88 -1.76
CA SER A 10 2.52 -7.50 -0.50
C SER A 10 1.72 -6.40 0.21
N PRO A 11 1.53 -6.51 1.53
CA PRO A 11 0.82 -5.49 2.29
C PRO A 11 1.70 -4.25 2.50
N GLY A 12 1.04 -3.15 2.90
CA GLY A 12 1.72 -1.98 3.42
C GLY A 12 2.30 -2.21 4.82
N MET A 13 2.58 -1.11 5.54
CA MET A 13 3.08 -1.18 6.91
C MET A 13 2.08 -1.74 7.92
N ASP A 14 0.78 -1.70 7.59
CA ASP A 14 -0.32 -2.23 8.41
C ASP A 14 -0.46 -3.76 8.34
N ASN A 15 0.30 -4.42 7.46
CA ASN A 15 0.20 -5.85 7.16
C ASN A 15 -1.17 -6.32 6.63
N ILE A 16 -2.03 -5.39 6.20
CA ILE A 16 -3.33 -5.73 5.60
C ILE A 16 -3.10 -6.06 4.12
N ILE A 17 -3.32 -7.33 3.76
CA ILE A 17 -3.23 -7.76 2.36
C ILE A 17 -4.54 -7.47 1.61
N PRO A 18 -4.51 -7.30 0.28
CA PRO A 18 -5.71 -7.04 -0.50
C PRO A 18 -6.81 -8.10 -0.33
N MET A 19 -6.46 -9.38 -0.12
CA MET A 19 -7.44 -10.44 0.12
C MET A 19 -8.35 -10.15 1.32
N MET A 20 -7.81 -9.57 2.41
CA MET A 20 -8.61 -9.19 3.58
C MET A 20 -9.63 -8.12 3.24
N LEU A 21 -9.23 -7.15 2.39
CA LEU A 21 -10.13 -6.09 1.91
C LEU A 21 -11.21 -6.65 0.98
N ILE A 22 -10.86 -7.58 0.10
CA ILE A 22 -11.81 -8.22 -0.82
C ILE A 22 -12.88 -8.98 -0.05
N GLN A 23 -12.48 -9.79 0.95
CA GLN A 23 -13.41 -10.56 1.77
C GLN A 23 -14.24 -9.67 2.70
N GLY A 24 -13.63 -8.63 3.28
CA GLY A 24 -14.28 -7.70 4.21
C GLY A 24 -15.02 -6.53 3.54
N VAL A 25 -15.13 -6.50 2.21
CA VAL A 25 -15.54 -5.28 1.47
C VAL A 25 -16.90 -4.74 1.89
N ASN A 26 -17.87 -5.61 2.17
CA ASN A 26 -19.22 -5.19 2.53
C ASN A 26 -19.26 -4.47 3.89
N THR A 27 -18.37 -4.84 4.81
CA THR A 27 -18.24 -4.23 6.14
C THR A 27 -17.36 -2.98 6.09
N LEU A 28 -16.25 -3.05 5.36
CA LEU A 28 -15.23 -2.00 5.38
C LEU A 28 -15.55 -0.82 4.46
N ALA A 29 -16.23 -1.05 3.32
CA ALA A 29 -16.46 0.01 2.34
C ALA A 29 -17.21 1.23 2.89
N PRO A 30 -18.32 1.08 3.66
CA PRO A 30 -19.00 2.23 4.25
C PRO A 30 -18.11 3.06 5.19
N ILE A 31 -17.27 2.37 5.98
CA ILE A 31 -16.35 2.99 6.94
C ILE A 31 -15.25 3.76 6.19
N LEU A 32 -14.60 3.12 5.22
CA LEU A 32 -13.55 3.72 4.40
C LEU A 32 -14.07 4.94 3.62
N CYS A 33 -15.27 4.86 3.05
CA CYS A 33 -15.89 5.98 2.36
C CYS A 33 -16.09 7.19 3.27
N ARG A 34 -16.51 6.97 4.53
CA ARG A 34 -16.65 8.05 5.52
C ARG A 34 -15.30 8.69 5.82
N ILE A 35 -14.26 7.88 6.06
CA ILE A 35 -12.91 8.37 6.35
C ILE A 35 -12.37 9.19 5.18
N PHE A 36 -12.46 8.67 3.94
CA PHE A 36 -11.96 9.38 2.76
C PHE A 36 -12.68 10.71 2.51
N ARG A 37 -14.01 10.74 2.69
CA ARG A 37 -14.78 12.00 2.58
C ARG A 37 -14.33 13.03 3.61
N SER A 38 -14.10 12.61 4.85
CA SER A 38 -13.57 13.51 5.88
C SER A 38 -12.17 14.00 5.53
N CYS A 39 -11.27 13.14 5.05
CA CYS A 39 -9.92 13.52 4.62
C CYS A 39 -9.97 14.64 3.55
N ILE A 40 -10.86 14.51 2.57
CA ILE A 40 -11.06 15.53 1.52
C ILE A 40 -11.61 16.83 2.12
N ALA A 41 -12.66 16.74 2.94
CA ALA A 41 -13.31 17.92 3.54
C ALA A 41 -12.35 18.74 4.44
N PHE A 42 -11.47 18.06 5.16
CA PHE A 42 -10.50 18.70 6.05
C PHE A 42 -9.15 18.99 5.38
N GLY A 43 -8.94 18.61 4.12
CA GLY A 43 -7.63 18.71 3.46
C GLY A 43 -6.53 17.94 4.21
N TYR A 44 -6.88 16.82 4.84
CA TYR A 44 -6.01 16.10 5.76
C TYR A 44 -5.73 14.67 5.29
N ILE A 45 -4.47 14.26 5.35
CA ILE A 45 -4.04 12.87 5.16
C ILE A 45 -3.62 12.31 6.53
N PRO A 46 -4.21 11.19 7.01
CA PRO A 46 -3.79 10.52 8.24
C PRO A 46 -2.29 10.28 8.29
N LEU A 47 -1.64 10.61 9.41
CA LEU A 47 -0.19 10.46 9.57
C LEU A 47 0.28 9.02 9.29
N SER A 48 -0.50 8.03 9.71
CA SER A 48 -0.22 6.61 9.45
C SER A 48 -0.15 6.28 7.96
N TRP A 49 -0.92 6.97 7.12
CA TRP A 49 -0.94 6.76 5.66
C TRP A 49 0.20 7.48 4.94
N ARG A 50 0.93 8.36 5.62
CA ARG A 50 2.11 9.05 5.06
C ARG A 50 3.38 8.19 5.17
N ASN A 51 3.35 7.16 6.00
CA ASN A 51 4.48 6.26 6.20
C ASN A 51 4.48 5.15 5.13
N THR A 52 5.65 4.82 4.59
CA THR A 52 5.83 3.72 3.64
C THR A 52 7.08 2.92 3.97
N ARG A 53 7.04 1.61 3.68
CA ARG A 53 8.21 0.72 3.79
C ARG A 53 8.75 0.45 2.40
N VAL A 54 9.98 0.87 2.17
CA VAL A 54 10.73 0.61 0.94
C VAL A 54 11.62 -0.61 1.16
N ILE A 55 11.57 -1.57 0.24
CA ILE A 55 12.45 -2.75 0.26
C ILE A 55 13.20 -2.76 -1.06
N PHE A 56 14.52 -2.56 -0.99
CA PHE A 56 15.37 -2.56 -2.17
C PHE A 56 15.54 -3.97 -2.73
N ILE A 57 15.09 -4.18 -3.97
CA ILE A 57 15.19 -5.47 -4.65
C ILE A 57 16.35 -5.42 -5.66
N PRO A 58 17.35 -6.31 -5.56
CA PRO A 58 18.47 -6.39 -6.52
C PRO A 58 17.99 -6.53 -7.96
N LYS A 59 18.53 -5.73 -8.88
CA LYS A 59 18.35 -5.93 -10.32
C LYS A 59 19.33 -7.01 -10.80
N PRO A 60 18.87 -8.00 -11.58
CA PRO A 60 19.77 -9.00 -12.15
C PRO A 60 20.80 -8.36 -13.10
N GLY A 61 21.99 -8.97 -13.20
CA GLY A 61 23.04 -8.54 -14.12
C GLY A 61 23.81 -7.28 -13.70
N LYS A 62 23.84 -6.96 -12.39
CA LYS A 62 24.67 -5.88 -11.85
C LYS A 62 25.94 -6.44 -11.24
N GLU A 63 27.07 -5.84 -11.59
CA GLU A 63 28.41 -6.22 -11.10
C GLU A 63 28.64 -5.77 -9.65
N ASN A 64 27.97 -4.69 -9.24
CA ASN A 64 28.13 -4.08 -7.92
C ASN A 64 26.76 -3.70 -7.33
N TYR A 65 26.54 -4.03 -6.05
CA TYR A 65 25.33 -3.70 -5.27
C TYR A 65 25.59 -2.69 -4.14
N PHE A 66 26.68 -1.91 -4.22
CA PHE A 66 26.90 -0.73 -3.37
C PHE A 66 26.26 0.55 -3.94
N GLU A 67 25.72 0.50 -5.17
CA GLU A 67 25.15 1.66 -5.86
C GLU A 67 23.63 1.60 -5.94
N ALA A 68 22.95 2.74 -5.73
CA ALA A 68 21.48 2.82 -5.75
C ALA A 68 20.85 2.33 -7.06
N LYS A 69 21.49 2.57 -8.22
CA LYS A 69 20.97 2.15 -9.54
C LYS A 69 20.86 0.63 -9.69
N SER A 70 21.57 -0.14 -8.86
CA SER A 70 21.58 -1.60 -8.87
C SER A 70 20.35 -2.22 -8.20
N PHE A 71 19.51 -1.41 -7.55
CA PHE A 71 18.27 -1.85 -6.94
C PHE A 71 17.05 -1.27 -7.64
N ARG A 72 15.92 -1.96 -7.48
CA ARG A 72 14.59 -1.38 -7.67
C ARG A 72 14.18 -0.80 -6.31
N PRO A 73 13.87 0.51 -6.22
CA PRO A 73 13.24 1.06 -5.02
C PRO A 73 11.84 0.45 -4.85
#